data_AF-A0A7X7XH64-F1
#
_entry.id   AF-A0A7X7XH64-F1
#
_cell.length_a   1.000
_cell.length_b   1.000
_cell.length_c   1.000
_cell.angle_alpha   90.00
_cell.angle_beta   90.00
_cell.angle_gamma   90.00
#
_symmetry.space_group_name_H-M   'P 1'
#
loop_
_entity.id
_entity.type
_entity.pdbx_description
1 polymer ?
#
loop_
_entity_poly.entity_id
_entity_poly.type
_entity_poly.pdbx_seq_one_letter_code
_entity_poly.pdbx_strand_id
1 'polypeptide(L)'
;MSKVRVMMITWVAILALAIPAMAADFMHRPLELKPALTRGTGIWLFKGAPAAGLQNAVEKSTAPQAGYRWRPATLKAGAPSILVYTDDPYNPAPNTLLDQALQWWGLPYTAIYNGAFAAFETTLASQAWDIVIFANDNNGPPPSTFTALENYLLSGGILYVHTWRAGNAPSLITNMGANIWSNLGSPMPIYQWDPSHPIFTDPKSVPDFLTFATVYYGIYGQMLMCQPGFDALAGYTPSPDSYSAALILGNDGRSILRGFMDAPLAIDQDGDFMLDGVELWINTLAYLTGGGYDLIFVDDYGRSKLCINSDTGDYVYHVLTGTGAGEYAGTGVFKAYNYGYYFYNQDGNPWLVYVNHATNINRATGYLKWGAKRINSVLYDRITTDNPDSCD
;
A
#
# COMPACT_ATOMS: atom_id res chain seq x y z
N MET A 1 -74.66 32.96 30.65
CA MET A 1 -74.51 34.31 31.23
C MET A 1 -73.33 35.02 30.56
N SER A 2 -73.33 36.34 30.62
CA SER A 2 -72.71 37.30 29.69
C SER A 2 -71.19 37.41 29.65
N LYS A 3 -70.71 37.64 28.42
CA LYS A 3 -69.56 38.44 27.92
C LYS A 3 -68.76 39.33 28.90
N VAL A 4 -67.44 39.40 28.63
CA VAL A 4 -66.57 40.62 28.63
C VAL A 4 -65.46 40.38 27.58
N ARG A 5 -65.51 40.89 26.34
CA ARG A 5 -64.95 42.14 25.74
C ARG A 5 -63.49 42.53 26.11
N VAL A 6 -62.54 42.31 25.20
CA VAL A 6 -61.85 43.29 24.28
C VAL A 6 -60.51 43.78 24.82
N MET A 7 -59.40 43.51 24.11
CA MET A 7 -58.53 44.58 23.56
C MET A 7 -57.54 44.02 22.52
N MET A 8 -57.69 44.49 21.28
CA MET A 8 -56.64 44.47 20.25
C MET A 8 -55.67 45.62 20.53
N ILE A 9 -54.36 45.34 20.46
CA ILE A 9 -53.35 46.32 20.05
C ILE A 9 -52.60 45.71 18.89
N THR A 10 -52.38 46.51 17.86
CA THR A 10 -51.98 46.11 16.52
C THR A 10 -50.73 46.86 16.10
N TRP A 11 -49.80 46.14 15.44
CA TRP A 11 -48.66 46.58 14.58
C TRP A 11 -47.39 47.13 15.30
N VAL A 12 -46.14 46.82 14.89
CA VAL A 12 -45.54 46.72 13.54
C VAL A 12 -44.28 45.80 13.52
N ALA A 13 -44.21 44.93 12.50
CA ALA A 13 -43.08 44.34 11.69
C ALA A 13 -41.76 43.90 12.37
N ILE A 14 -41.18 42.74 12.03
CA ILE A 14 -40.44 42.47 10.77
C ILE A 14 -40.45 40.97 10.41
N LEU A 15 -40.55 40.71 9.11
CA LEU A 15 -40.41 39.42 8.41
C LEU A 15 -39.16 38.63 8.81
N ALA A 16 -39.35 37.34 9.10
CA ALA A 16 -38.46 36.30 8.59
C ALA A 16 -39.32 35.08 8.22
N LEU A 17 -39.30 34.75 6.93
CA LEU A 17 -39.96 33.60 6.31
C LEU A 17 -39.48 32.30 6.98
N ALA A 18 -40.37 31.64 7.72
CA ALA A 18 -40.21 30.22 8.03
C ALA A 18 -40.52 29.43 6.76
N ILE A 19 -39.49 29.17 5.96
CA ILE A 19 -39.50 28.13 4.93
C ILE A 19 -39.71 26.80 5.66
N PRO A 20 -40.66 25.94 5.23
CA PRO A 20 -40.89 24.67 5.91
C PRO A 20 -39.64 23.79 5.79
N ALA A 21 -39.24 23.24 6.92
CA ALA A 21 -38.17 22.26 7.06
C ALA A 21 -38.42 21.05 6.13
N MET A 22 -37.79 21.10 4.96
CA MET A 22 -37.48 19.95 4.12
C MET A 22 -36.02 20.08 3.68
N ALA A 23 -35.12 20.12 4.67
CA ALA A 23 -33.69 20.09 4.46
C ALA A 23 -33.02 19.46 5.69
N ALA A 24 -33.37 18.21 5.98
CA ALA A 24 -32.64 17.37 6.93
C ALA A 24 -33.09 15.92 6.72
N ASP A 25 -32.54 15.25 5.71
CA ASP A 25 -32.05 13.86 5.84
C ASP A 25 -31.42 13.29 4.55
N PHE A 26 -30.79 14.13 3.73
CA PHE A 26 -29.70 13.66 2.88
C PHE A 26 -28.38 13.96 3.60
N MET A 27 -28.20 13.36 4.77
CA MET A 27 -26.85 13.02 5.21
C MET A 27 -26.29 12.13 4.11
N HIS A 28 -25.37 12.68 3.32
CA HIS A 28 -24.44 11.89 2.54
C HIS A 28 -23.86 10.85 3.50
N ARG A 29 -24.33 9.61 3.43
CA ARG A 29 -23.47 8.50 3.81
C ARG A 29 -22.34 8.54 2.79
N PRO A 30 -21.10 8.91 3.16
CA PRO A 30 -20.00 8.58 2.29
C PRO A 30 -20.11 7.07 2.08
N LEU A 31 -20.31 6.66 0.83
CA LEU A 31 -20.09 5.27 0.49
C LEU A 31 -18.60 5.06 0.74
N GLU A 32 -18.26 4.44 1.86
CA GLU A 32 -16.94 3.88 2.12
C GLU A 32 -16.65 2.86 1.02
N LEU A 33 -16.01 3.33 -0.05
CA LEU A 33 -15.36 2.45 -1.00
C LEU A 33 -13.98 2.17 -0.43
N LYS A 34 -13.89 1.12 0.39
CA LYS A 34 -12.61 0.43 0.59
C LYS A 34 -11.98 0.24 -0.79
N PRO A 35 -10.69 0.53 -0.99
CA PRO A 35 -10.03 0.34 -2.28
C PRO A 35 -10.34 -1.08 -2.74
N ALA A 36 -10.98 -1.19 -3.91
CA ALA A 36 -11.48 -2.46 -4.38
C ALA A 36 -10.27 -3.33 -4.73
N LEU A 37 -9.90 -4.25 -3.83
CA LEU A 37 -8.86 -5.26 -4.10
C LEU A 37 -9.06 -5.84 -5.51
N THR A 38 -7.98 -5.96 -6.27
CA THR A 38 -8.04 -6.50 -7.62
C THR A 38 -8.73 -7.86 -7.56
N ARG A 39 -9.73 -8.07 -8.43
CA ARG A 39 -10.39 -9.38 -8.48
C ARG A 39 -9.37 -10.44 -8.81
N GLY A 40 -9.38 -11.54 -8.05
CA GLY A 40 -8.46 -12.66 -8.26
C GLY A 40 -8.95 -13.92 -7.59
N THR A 41 -8.17 -14.99 -7.75
CA THR A 41 -8.43 -16.30 -7.15
C THR A 41 -7.21 -16.78 -6.38
N GLY A 42 -7.48 -17.12 -5.13
CA GLY A 42 -6.52 -17.76 -4.23
C GLY A 42 -6.74 -19.25 -4.14
N ILE A 43 -5.66 -20.02 -4.19
CA ILE A 43 -5.68 -21.46 -3.91
C ILE A 43 -4.68 -21.80 -2.81
N TRP A 44 -5.13 -22.61 -1.85
CA TRP A 44 -4.23 -23.20 -0.87
C TRP A 44 -3.48 -24.35 -1.54
N LEU A 45 -2.15 -24.26 -1.57
CA LEU A 45 -1.27 -25.31 -2.04
C LEU A 45 -1.16 -26.44 -1.01
N PHE A 46 -1.14 -26.07 0.28
CA PHE A 46 -1.27 -26.98 1.40
C PHE A 46 -1.72 -26.23 2.66
N LYS A 47 -2.27 -26.97 3.63
CA LYS A 47 -2.55 -26.50 4.99
C LYS A 47 -2.09 -27.56 5.98
N GLY A 48 -1.11 -27.21 6.80
CA GLY A 48 -0.65 -27.99 7.94
C GLY A 48 -1.41 -27.62 9.21
N ALA A 49 -0.84 -28.00 10.35
CA ALA A 49 -1.35 -27.61 11.65
C ALA A 49 -1.10 -26.10 11.91
N PRO A 50 -1.90 -25.46 12.79
CA PRO A 50 -1.54 -24.18 13.38
C PRO A 50 -0.15 -24.24 14.03
N ALA A 51 0.54 -23.09 14.09
CA ALA A 51 1.83 -22.99 14.75
C ALA A 51 1.79 -23.59 16.17
N ALA A 52 2.84 -24.29 16.58
CA ALA A 52 2.81 -25.14 17.77
C ALA A 52 2.85 -24.37 19.11
N GLY A 53 3.18 -23.08 19.12
CA GLY A 53 3.28 -22.29 20.35
C GLY A 53 3.51 -20.80 20.13
N LEU A 54 3.51 -20.04 21.23
CA LEU A 54 3.91 -18.63 21.26
C LEU A 54 5.41 -18.52 20.93
N GLN A 55 5.79 -17.51 20.16
CA GLN A 55 7.18 -17.23 19.81
C GLN A 55 7.49 -15.75 20.08
N ASN A 56 7.63 -14.92 19.04
CA ASN A 56 7.85 -13.50 19.26
C ASN A 56 6.58 -12.80 19.77
N ALA A 57 5.42 -13.13 19.22
CA ALA A 57 4.15 -12.58 19.68
C ALA A 57 3.64 -13.33 20.92
N VAL A 58 2.99 -12.59 21.81
CA VAL A 58 2.28 -13.17 22.97
C VAL A 58 0.94 -13.82 22.57
N GLU A 59 0.48 -13.55 21.34
CA GLU A 59 -0.70 -14.18 20.75
C GLU A 59 -0.31 -15.30 19.80
N LYS A 60 -1.09 -16.39 19.86
CA LYS A 60 -0.91 -17.52 18.96
C LYS A 60 -1.60 -17.21 17.63
N SER A 61 -0.84 -17.22 16.52
CA SER A 61 -1.45 -17.16 15.19
C SER A 61 -2.48 -18.29 15.03
N THR A 62 -3.70 -17.91 14.66
CA THR A 62 -4.78 -18.85 14.34
C THR A 62 -4.59 -19.47 12.95
N ALA A 63 -3.71 -18.88 12.12
CA ALA A 63 -3.46 -19.34 10.78
C ALA A 63 -2.53 -20.58 10.75
N PRO A 64 -2.80 -21.56 9.86
CA PRO A 64 -1.99 -22.75 9.72
C PRO A 64 -0.64 -22.45 9.07
N GLN A 65 0.34 -23.32 9.32
CA GLN A 65 1.46 -23.51 8.39
C GLN A 65 0.90 -23.82 7.01
N ALA A 66 1.15 -22.99 6.01
CA ALA A 66 0.44 -23.12 4.75
C ALA A 66 1.24 -22.61 3.57
N GLY A 67 0.87 -23.08 2.39
CA GLY A 67 1.26 -22.51 1.12
C GLY A 67 0.03 -22.01 0.41
N TYR A 68 0.12 -20.84 -0.20
CA TYR A 68 -0.97 -20.19 -0.91
C TYR A 68 -0.45 -19.62 -2.22
N ARG A 69 -1.30 -19.64 -3.24
CA ARG A 69 -1.03 -19.01 -4.51
C ARG A 69 -2.21 -18.14 -4.85
N TRP A 70 -1.95 -16.87 -5.07
CA TRP A 70 -2.94 -15.93 -5.56
C TRP A 70 -2.63 -15.54 -6.99
N ARG A 71 -3.68 -15.40 -7.80
CA ARG A 71 -3.59 -14.87 -9.16
C ARG A 71 -4.68 -13.82 -9.38
N PRO A 72 -4.35 -12.69 -10.03
CA PRO A 72 -5.38 -11.75 -10.48
C PRO A 72 -6.26 -12.41 -11.56
N ALA A 73 -7.48 -11.93 -11.72
CA ALA A 73 -8.40 -12.37 -12.76
C ALA A 73 -7.84 -12.11 -14.17
N THR A 74 -7.08 -11.02 -14.29
CA THR A 74 -6.32 -10.66 -15.49
C THR A 74 -4.85 -10.59 -15.11
N LEU A 75 -4.05 -11.54 -15.62
CA LEU A 75 -2.60 -11.55 -15.38
C LEU A 75 -1.91 -10.58 -16.34
N LYS A 76 -1.14 -9.63 -15.81
CA LYS A 76 -0.33 -8.70 -16.61
C LYS A 76 0.74 -9.49 -17.39
N ALA A 77 0.92 -9.16 -18.67
CA ALA A 77 2.03 -9.73 -19.43
C ALA A 77 3.35 -9.22 -18.83
N GLY A 78 4.29 -10.12 -18.56
CA GLY A 78 5.54 -9.76 -17.86
C GLY A 78 5.37 -9.51 -16.36
N ALA A 79 4.23 -9.87 -15.75
CA ALA A 79 4.08 -9.80 -14.29
C ALA A 79 5.22 -10.56 -13.59
N PRO A 80 5.83 -9.96 -12.55
CA PRO A 80 6.94 -10.58 -11.85
C PRO A 80 6.49 -11.83 -11.11
N SER A 81 7.38 -12.81 -11.01
CA SER A 81 7.26 -13.95 -10.13
C SER A 81 7.67 -13.55 -8.72
N ILE A 82 6.70 -13.48 -7.79
CA ILE A 82 6.92 -13.06 -6.41
C ILE A 82 6.75 -14.24 -5.45
N LEU A 83 7.79 -14.50 -4.64
CA LEU A 83 7.73 -15.42 -3.51
C LEU A 83 7.67 -14.65 -2.20
N VAL A 84 6.71 -15.02 -1.36
CA VAL A 84 6.46 -14.38 -0.06
C VAL A 84 6.62 -15.39 1.07
N TYR A 85 7.29 -14.97 2.13
CA TYR A 85 7.11 -15.52 3.46
C TYR A 85 6.50 -14.46 4.37
N THR A 86 5.43 -14.81 5.11
CA THR A 86 4.94 -13.97 6.20
C THR A 86 4.29 -14.78 7.31
N ASP A 87 4.38 -14.28 8.54
CA ASP A 87 3.82 -14.95 9.70
C ASP A 87 3.32 -13.99 10.79
N ASP A 88 2.84 -12.82 10.38
CA ASP A 88 2.13 -11.87 11.23
C ASP A 88 0.92 -12.56 11.91
N PRO A 89 0.92 -12.71 13.25
CA PRO A 89 -0.15 -13.34 13.98
C PRO A 89 -1.38 -12.44 14.17
N TYR A 90 -1.21 -11.12 14.08
CA TYR A 90 -2.28 -10.12 14.28
C TYR A 90 -3.02 -9.82 12.98
N ASN A 91 -2.35 -9.94 11.83
CA ASN A 91 -2.96 -9.87 10.51
C ASN A 91 -2.80 -11.23 9.79
N PRO A 92 -3.60 -12.25 10.13
CA PRO A 92 -3.35 -13.61 9.70
C PRO A 92 -3.57 -13.83 8.19
N ALA A 93 -2.74 -14.70 7.62
CA ALA A 93 -2.86 -15.16 6.24
C ALA A 93 -4.25 -15.77 5.92
N PRO A 94 -4.79 -15.58 4.69
CA PRO A 94 -4.16 -14.95 3.53
C PRO A 94 -4.57 -13.48 3.39
N ASN A 95 -4.60 -12.74 4.50
CA ASN A 95 -4.96 -11.33 4.55
C ASN A 95 -3.99 -10.54 5.45
N THR A 96 -2.69 -10.84 5.36
CA THR A 96 -1.67 -9.98 5.98
C THR A 96 -1.67 -8.59 5.32
N LEU A 97 -0.95 -7.61 5.89
CA LEU A 97 -0.83 -6.28 5.24
C LEU A 97 -0.17 -6.40 3.86
N LEU A 98 0.86 -7.25 3.74
CA LEU A 98 1.51 -7.58 2.47
C LEU A 98 0.57 -8.28 1.48
N ASP A 99 -0.26 -9.23 1.94
CA ASP A 99 -1.27 -9.87 1.07
C ASP A 99 -2.23 -8.83 0.49
N GLN A 100 -2.68 -7.87 1.31
CA GLN A 100 -3.58 -6.80 0.89
C GLN A 100 -2.91 -5.90 -0.16
N ALA A 101 -1.64 -5.51 0.03
CA ALA A 101 -0.90 -4.70 -0.93
C ALA A 101 -0.65 -5.42 -2.27
N LEU A 102 -0.25 -6.70 -2.24
CA LEU A 102 -0.07 -7.51 -3.45
C LEU A 102 -1.37 -7.65 -4.24
N GLN A 103 -2.49 -7.86 -3.54
CA GLN A 103 -3.82 -7.97 -4.15
C GLN A 103 -4.34 -6.61 -4.63
N TRP A 104 -4.00 -5.51 -3.97
CA TRP A 104 -4.29 -4.15 -4.45
C TRP A 104 -3.63 -3.92 -5.81
N TRP A 105 -2.33 -4.20 -5.92
CA TRP A 105 -1.56 -4.07 -7.16
C TRP A 105 -1.93 -5.06 -8.27
N GLY A 106 -2.66 -6.13 -7.93
CA GLY A 106 -2.95 -7.21 -8.86
C GLY A 106 -1.72 -8.07 -9.18
N LEU A 107 -0.73 -8.12 -8.30
CA LEU A 107 0.51 -8.89 -8.52
C LEU A 107 0.29 -10.37 -8.18
N PRO A 108 0.60 -11.31 -9.09
CA PRO A 108 0.55 -12.73 -8.76
C PRO A 108 1.64 -13.07 -7.75
N TYR A 109 1.33 -13.90 -6.76
CA TYR A 109 2.33 -14.33 -5.78
C TYR A 109 2.11 -15.76 -5.29
N THR A 110 3.20 -16.39 -4.86
CA THR A 110 3.18 -17.62 -4.06
C THR A 110 3.66 -17.27 -2.67
N ALA A 111 2.84 -17.52 -1.66
CA ALA A 111 3.14 -17.25 -0.27
C ALA A 111 3.28 -18.53 0.55
N ILE A 112 4.21 -18.51 1.50
CA ILE A 112 4.43 -19.55 2.49
C ILE A 112 4.31 -18.92 3.88
N TYR A 113 3.46 -19.49 4.74
CA TYR A 113 3.05 -18.84 5.97
C TYR A 113 3.39 -19.61 7.25
N ASN A 114 3.45 -18.87 8.35
CA ASN A 114 3.35 -19.36 9.74
C ASN A 114 4.36 -20.45 10.14
N GLY A 115 5.63 -20.27 9.78
CA GLY A 115 6.70 -21.19 10.19
C GLY A 115 6.90 -22.39 9.27
N ALA A 116 6.26 -22.42 8.10
CA ALA A 116 6.49 -23.45 7.07
C ALA A 116 7.83 -23.25 6.32
N PHE A 117 8.94 -23.07 7.06
CA PHE A 117 10.26 -22.71 6.51
C PHE A 117 10.81 -23.72 5.51
N ALA A 118 10.65 -25.03 5.77
CA ALA A 118 11.09 -26.06 4.82
C ALA A 118 10.35 -25.96 3.47
N ALA A 119 9.06 -25.61 3.49
CA ALA A 119 8.28 -25.37 2.28
C ALA A 119 8.72 -24.07 1.58
N PHE A 120 9.07 -23.04 2.35
CA PHE A 120 9.62 -21.79 1.81
C PHE A 120 10.95 -22.04 1.08
N GLU A 121 11.91 -22.70 1.73
CA GLU A 121 13.19 -23.05 1.13
C GLU A 121 13.03 -23.91 -0.14
N THR A 122 12.15 -24.91 -0.09
CA THR A 122 11.84 -25.75 -1.26
C THR A 122 11.24 -24.93 -2.41
N THR A 123 10.35 -23.98 -2.09
CA THR A 123 9.70 -23.13 -3.09
C THR A 123 10.68 -22.12 -3.69
N LEU A 124 11.53 -21.52 -2.87
CA LEU A 124 12.62 -20.63 -3.29
C LEU A 124 13.56 -21.34 -4.27
N ALA A 125 13.91 -22.60 -4.01
CA ALA A 125 14.79 -23.38 -4.87
C ALA A 125 14.11 -23.95 -6.13
N SER A 126 12.77 -23.90 -6.23
CA SER A 126 12.03 -24.59 -7.29
C SER A 126 12.05 -23.89 -8.65
N GLN A 127 12.35 -22.59 -8.68
CA GLN A 127 12.45 -21.77 -9.89
C GLN A 127 13.23 -20.48 -9.59
N ALA A 128 13.58 -19.74 -10.64
CA ALA A 128 14.00 -18.36 -10.48
C ALA A 128 12.80 -17.49 -10.08
N TRP A 129 13.01 -16.61 -9.11
CA TRP A 129 12.02 -15.63 -8.64
C TRP A 129 12.55 -14.23 -8.94
N ASP A 130 11.69 -13.37 -9.48
CA ASP A 130 12.05 -11.97 -9.76
C ASP A 130 12.18 -11.18 -8.46
N ILE A 131 11.29 -11.45 -7.50
CA ILE A 131 11.28 -10.81 -6.18
C ILE A 131 11.03 -11.86 -5.09
N VAL A 132 11.81 -11.78 -4.01
CA VAL A 132 11.59 -12.55 -2.77
C VAL A 132 11.36 -11.58 -1.62
N ILE A 133 10.27 -11.80 -0.88
CA ILE A 133 9.89 -11.01 0.29
C ILE A 133 9.86 -11.93 1.51
N PHE A 134 10.67 -11.61 2.51
CA PHE A 134 10.70 -12.34 3.78
C PHE A 134 10.29 -11.41 4.93
N ALA A 135 9.01 -11.45 5.27
CA ALA A 135 8.37 -10.64 6.30
C ALA A 135 8.13 -11.46 7.58
N ASN A 136 9.13 -11.54 8.45
CA ASN A 136 9.11 -12.47 9.58
C ASN A 136 8.89 -11.79 10.95
N ASP A 137 7.64 -11.81 11.39
CA ASP A 137 7.17 -11.17 12.61
C ASP A 137 7.21 -12.11 13.82
N ASN A 138 7.06 -13.42 13.63
CA ASN A 138 6.72 -14.31 14.75
C ASN A 138 7.58 -15.57 14.93
N ASN A 139 7.58 -16.47 13.95
CA ASN A 139 8.23 -17.77 14.05
C ASN A 139 9.75 -17.61 13.86
N GLY A 140 10.55 -18.38 14.59
CA GLY A 140 11.99 -18.38 14.45
C GLY A 140 12.46 -19.19 13.23
N PRO A 141 13.00 -18.55 12.17
CA PRO A 141 13.58 -19.27 11.04
C PRO A 141 14.80 -20.10 11.45
N PRO A 142 15.01 -21.29 10.84
CA PRO A 142 16.26 -22.01 10.96
C PRO A 142 17.39 -21.26 10.22
N PRO A 143 18.67 -21.48 10.59
CA PRO A 143 19.80 -20.85 9.91
C PRO A 143 19.84 -21.09 8.39
N SER A 144 19.36 -22.26 7.92
CA SER A 144 19.26 -22.60 6.50
C SER A 144 18.42 -21.61 5.70
N THR A 145 17.36 -21.06 6.30
CA THR A 145 16.49 -20.08 5.64
C THR A 145 17.25 -18.79 5.39
N PHE A 146 18.03 -18.32 6.36
CA PHE A 146 18.86 -17.12 6.19
C PHE A 146 19.96 -17.32 5.15
N THR A 147 20.63 -18.48 5.14
CA THR A 147 21.59 -18.83 4.09
C THR A 147 20.95 -18.86 2.71
N ALA A 148 19.72 -19.38 2.58
CA ALA A 148 19.01 -19.41 1.30
C ALA A 148 18.67 -18.00 0.80
N LEU A 149 18.24 -17.11 1.69
CA LEU A 149 17.97 -15.69 1.38
C LEU A 149 19.24 -14.95 0.97
N GLU A 150 20.33 -15.15 1.70
CA GLU A 150 21.63 -14.55 1.40
C GLU A 150 22.15 -15.01 0.02
N ASN A 151 22.05 -16.30 -0.29
CA ASN A 151 22.42 -16.81 -1.61
C ASN A 151 21.58 -16.18 -2.72
N TYR A 152 20.28 -15.98 -2.50
CA TYR A 152 19.40 -15.32 -3.47
C TYR A 152 19.82 -13.86 -3.71
N LEU A 153 20.10 -13.11 -2.65
CA LEU A 153 20.63 -11.73 -2.73
C LEU A 153 21.94 -11.66 -3.52
N LEU A 154 22.92 -12.48 -3.14
CA LEU A 154 24.26 -12.52 -3.74
C LEU A 154 24.23 -12.99 -5.20
N SER A 155 23.18 -13.71 -5.61
CA SER A 155 22.97 -14.14 -7.00
C SER A 155 22.34 -13.06 -7.88
N GLY A 156 22.08 -11.86 -7.34
CA GLY A 156 21.47 -10.76 -8.10
C GLY A 156 19.95 -10.62 -7.93
N GLY A 157 19.33 -11.38 -7.02
CA GLY A 157 17.88 -11.29 -6.77
C GLY A 157 17.44 -9.97 -6.12
N ILE A 158 16.16 -9.62 -6.27
CA ILE A 158 15.52 -8.49 -5.59
C ILE A 158 14.93 -8.99 -4.27
N LEU A 159 15.45 -8.52 -3.14
CA LEU A 159 15.18 -9.08 -1.83
C LEU A 159 14.69 -8.03 -0.83
N TYR A 160 13.50 -8.26 -0.26
CA TYR A 160 13.03 -7.56 0.92
C TYR A 160 13.14 -8.45 2.16
N VAL A 161 13.65 -7.93 3.27
CA VAL A 161 13.70 -8.63 4.56
C VAL A 161 13.28 -7.74 5.73
N HIS A 162 12.44 -8.27 6.60
CA HIS A 162 12.46 -7.95 8.03
C HIS A 162 12.36 -9.23 8.85
N THR A 163 13.00 -9.27 10.01
CA THR A 163 12.88 -10.40 10.92
C THR A 163 13.12 -10.00 12.36
N TRP A 164 12.29 -10.46 13.30
CA TRP A 164 12.57 -10.32 14.73
C TRP A 164 13.85 -11.05 15.17
N ARG A 165 14.39 -11.97 14.35
CA ARG A 165 15.63 -12.73 14.56
C ARG A 165 16.81 -12.23 13.73
N ALA A 166 16.89 -10.95 13.40
CA ALA A 166 18.01 -10.40 12.63
C ALA A 166 19.38 -10.79 13.22
N GLY A 167 19.50 -10.87 14.55
CA GLY A 167 20.74 -11.27 15.24
C GLY A 167 21.23 -12.69 14.93
N ASN A 168 20.37 -13.54 14.36
CA ASN A 168 20.71 -14.89 13.91
C ASN A 168 21.14 -14.91 12.44
N ALA A 169 21.13 -13.78 11.74
CA ALA A 169 21.42 -13.64 10.31
C ALA A 169 22.50 -12.56 10.02
N PRO A 170 23.60 -12.45 10.79
CA PRO A 170 24.51 -11.30 10.70
C PRO A 170 25.09 -11.09 9.29
N SER A 171 25.42 -12.17 8.57
CA SER A 171 25.96 -12.08 7.20
C SER A 171 24.93 -11.54 6.20
N LEU A 172 23.68 -12.03 6.25
CA LEU A 172 22.58 -11.51 5.43
C LEU A 172 22.35 -10.03 5.71
N ILE A 173 22.26 -9.65 6.98
CA ILE A 173 22.02 -8.25 7.39
C ILE A 173 23.16 -7.33 6.91
N THR A 174 24.42 -7.80 7.01
CA THR A 174 25.60 -7.08 6.49
C THR A 174 25.54 -6.91 4.98
N ASN A 175 25.21 -7.98 4.25
CA ASN A 175 25.10 -7.95 2.79
C ASN A 175 23.91 -7.11 2.28
N MET A 176 22.91 -6.86 3.14
CA MET A 176 21.83 -5.91 2.88
C MET A 176 22.16 -4.47 3.31
N GLY A 177 23.38 -4.22 3.82
CA GLY A 177 23.86 -2.87 4.09
C GLY A 177 23.79 -2.42 5.53
N ALA A 178 23.66 -3.33 6.51
CA ALA A 178 23.50 -2.94 7.90
C ALA A 178 24.29 -3.80 8.89
N ASN A 179 24.56 -3.24 10.06
CA ASN A 179 24.79 -4.00 11.27
C ASN A 179 23.62 -3.80 12.23
N ILE A 180 23.41 -4.75 13.14
CA ILE A 180 22.40 -4.59 14.19
C ILE A 180 23.01 -3.80 15.34
N TRP A 181 22.37 -2.70 15.70
CA TRP A 181 22.73 -1.93 16.88
C TRP A 181 22.06 -2.49 18.13
N SER A 182 20.73 -2.67 18.10
CA SER A 182 19.98 -3.23 19.23
C SER A 182 18.62 -3.79 18.80
N ASN A 183 18.01 -4.60 19.66
CA ASN A 183 16.62 -5.03 19.52
C ASN A 183 15.68 -4.02 20.18
N LEU A 184 14.51 -3.83 19.60
CA LEU A 184 13.46 -2.98 20.14
C LEU A 184 12.52 -3.78 21.05
N GLY A 185 12.44 -3.39 22.32
CA GLY A 185 11.51 -3.96 23.31
C GLY A 185 10.10 -3.38 23.27
N SER A 186 9.90 -2.29 22.52
CA SER A 186 8.61 -1.65 22.25
C SER A 186 8.66 -1.00 20.86
N PRO A 187 7.51 -0.68 20.23
CA PRO A 187 7.48 0.20 19.07
C PRO A 187 8.16 1.53 19.42
N MET A 188 8.92 2.07 18.46
CA MET A 188 9.52 3.41 18.55
C MET A 188 9.03 4.23 17.35
N PRO A 189 8.83 5.55 17.50
CA PRO A 189 8.48 6.41 16.37
C PRO A 189 9.48 6.25 15.22
N ILE A 190 8.98 6.16 13.99
CA ILE A 190 9.78 6.03 12.77
C ILE A 190 9.58 7.31 11.97
N TYR A 191 10.69 8.03 11.75
CA TYR A 191 10.74 9.27 11.00
C TYR A 191 11.32 9.01 9.62
N GLN A 192 10.69 9.55 8.59
CA GLN A 192 11.20 9.54 7.24
C GLN A 192 12.39 10.50 7.13
N TRP A 193 13.57 9.94 6.86
CA TRP A 193 14.80 10.72 6.67
C TRP A 193 14.97 11.21 5.23
N ASP A 194 14.39 10.47 4.28
CA ASP A 194 14.16 10.92 2.92
C ASP A 194 12.65 10.87 2.61
N PRO A 195 11.87 11.87 3.05
CA PRO A 195 10.42 11.90 2.84
C PRO A 195 10.01 12.06 1.37
N SER A 196 10.96 12.32 0.46
CA SER A 196 10.68 12.43 -0.98
C SER A 196 10.79 11.09 -1.70
N HIS A 197 11.36 10.07 -1.04
CA HIS A 197 11.60 8.78 -1.65
C HIS A 197 10.28 8.07 -2.04
N PRO A 198 10.17 7.44 -3.22
CA PRO A 198 8.93 6.80 -3.69
C PRO A 198 8.32 5.78 -2.73
N ILE A 199 9.13 5.13 -1.89
CA ILE A 199 8.64 4.22 -0.83
C ILE A 199 7.69 4.92 0.16
N PHE A 200 7.73 6.25 0.28
CA PHE A 200 6.83 7.03 1.12
C PHE A 200 5.80 7.87 0.35
N THR A 201 5.94 7.99 -0.97
CA THR A 201 5.19 8.99 -1.75
C THR A 201 4.50 8.45 -3.00
N ASP A 202 4.78 7.21 -3.43
CA ASP A 202 4.18 6.69 -4.65
C ASP A 202 3.93 5.17 -4.59
N PRO A 203 2.69 4.72 -4.84
CA PRO A 203 1.47 5.48 -5.17
C PRO A 203 0.61 5.85 -3.95
N LYS A 204 1.13 5.69 -2.74
CA LYS A 204 0.46 6.06 -1.49
C LYS A 204 1.27 7.06 -0.69
N SER A 205 0.59 7.97 0.00
CA SER A 205 1.24 8.87 0.94
C SER A 205 1.41 8.11 2.26
N VAL A 206 2.63 7.77 2.61
CA VAL A 206 2.91 7.12 3.90
C VAL A 206 3.22 8.22 4.91
N PRO A 207 2.55 8.28 6.07
CA PRO A 207 2.90 9.23 7.12
C PRO A 207 4.18 8.82 7.86
N ASP A 208 4.74 9.71 8.68
CA ASP A 208 5.64 9.27 9.76
C ASP A 208 4.87 8.33 10.70
N PHE A 209 5.45 7.21 11.09
CA PHE A 209 4.82 6.30 12.05
C PHE A 209 5.12 6.78 13.48
N LEU A 210 4.28 7.69 13.97
CA LEU A 210 4.44 8.28 15.31
C LEU A 210 3.53 7.61 16.35
N THR A 211 2.51 6.91 15.88
CA THR A 211 1.58 6.13 16.69
C THR A 211 1.51 4.70 16.16
N PHE A 212 1.01 3.76 16.98
CA PHE A 212 1.04 2.34 16.65
C PHE A 212 -0.19 1.61 17.17
N ALA A 213 -0.57 0.53 16.49
CA ALA A 213 -1.56 -0.42 16.97
C ALA A 213 -1.09 -1.03 18.31
N THR A 214 -2.05 -1.31 19.19
CA THR A 214 -1.76 -2.02 20.44
C THR A 214 -1.58 -3.51 20.15
N VAL A 215 -0.32 -3.91 19.95
CA VAL A 215 0.10 -5.30 19.73
C VAL A 215 1.26 -5.64 20.66
N TYR A 216 1.49 -6.93 20.91
CA TYR A 216 2.46 -7.39 21.89
C TYR A 216 3.47 -8.39 21.31
N TYR A 217 4.71 -7.93 21.17
CA TYR A 217 5.88 -8.71 20.76
C TYR A 217 6.97 -8.72 21.84
N GLY A 218 7.83 -9.74 21.81
CA GLY A 218 9.08 -9.75 22.56
C GLY A 218 10.16 -8.86 21.93
N ILE A 219 10.20 -8.81 20.58
CA ILE A 219 11.08 -7.96 19.78
C ILE A 219 10.22 -7.31 18.69
N TYR A 220 10.12 -5.98 18.72
CA TYR A 220 9.35 -5.16 17.76
C TYR A 220 10.14 -4.79 16.52
N GLY A 221 11.41 -5.19 16.44
CA GLY A 221 12.33 -4.73 15.43
C GLY A 221 13.75 -4.63 15.90
N GLN A 222 14.59 -4.01 15.07
CA GLN A 222 15.97 -3.68 15.34
C GLN A 222 16.25 -2.22 14.99
N MET A 223 17.09 -1.60 15.81
CA MET A 223 17.85 -0.42 15.40
C MET A 223 19.01 -0.89 14.54
N LEU A 224 19.12 -0.33 13.34
CA LEU A 224 20.11 -0.69 12.35
C LEU A 224 21.19 0.39 12.27
N MET A 225 22.42 -0.06 12.06
CA MET A 225 23.56 0.79 11.72
C MET A 225 23.80 0.67 10.22
N CYS A 226 23.44 1.71 9.47
CA CYS A 226 23.60 1.71 8.00
C CYS A 226 25.09 1.73 7.62
N GLN A 227 25.48 0.88 6.68
CA GLN A 227 26.85 0.78 6.16
C GLN A 227 27.10 1.89 5.12
N PRO A 228 28.36 2.37 4.95
CA PRO A 228 28.71 3.26 3.86
C PRO A 228 28.37 2.67 2.48
N GLY A 229 27.78 3.48 1.60
CA GLY A 229 27.34 3.06 0.27
C GLY A 229 25.92 2.48 0.21
N PHE A 230 25.18 2.54 1.32
CA PHE A 230 23.78 2.19 1.44
C PHE A 230 22.98 3.39 1.94
N ASP A 231 21.69 3.43 1.64
CA ASP A 231 20.83 4.57 1.93
C ASP A 231 19.90 4.24 3.10
N ALA A 232 19.94 5.04 4.16
CA ALA A 232 18.99 4.95 5.26
C ALA A 232 17.81 5.90 4.98
N LEU A 233 16.66 5.33 4.62
CA LEU A 233 15.47 6.09 4.20
C LEU A 233 14.63 6.58 5.38
N ALA A 234 14.67 5.86 6.50
CA ALA A 234 13.96 6.20 7.73
C ALA A 234 14.74 5.72 8.95
N GLY A 235 14.43 6.31 10.11
CA GLY A 235 15.03 5.91 11.38
C GLY A 235 14.23 6.32 12.61
N TYR A 236 14.75 5.96 13.77
CA TYR A 236 14.06 6.12 15.06
C TYR A 236 14.30 7.48 15.74
N THR A 237 14.89 8.43 15.01
CA THR A 237 15.14 9.79 15.47
C THR A 237 14.68 10.81 14.43
N PRO A 238 14.31 12.05 14.81
CA PRO A 238 13.79 13.05 13.86
C PRO A 238 14.74 13.50 12.75
N SER A 239 16.02 13.12 12.81
CA SER A 239 17.04 13.48 11.82
C SER A 239 17.99 12.31 11.61
N PRO A 240 18.61 12.17 10.42
CA PRO A 240 19.54 11.08 10.12
C PRO A 240 20.60 10.84 11.20
N ASP A 241 20.69 9.60 11.66
CA ASP A 241 21.67 9.13 12.63
C ASP A 241 22.17 7.72 12.27
N SER A 242 23.49 7.51 12.37
CA SER A 242 24.13 6.29 11.86
C SER A 242 23.78 5.01 12.63
N TYR A 243 23.16 5.10 13.81
CA TYR A 243 22.92 3.97 14.73
C TYR A 243 21.45 3.65 14.95
N SER A 244 20.56 4.40 14.29
CA SER A 244 19.12 4.33 14.51
C SER A 244 18.31 4.23 13.22
N ALA A 245 18.91 3.71 12.14
CA ALA A 245 18.17 3.43 10.92
C ALA A 245 17.09 2.37 11.17
N ALA A 246 15.93 2.58 10.53
CA ALA A 246 14.75 1.73 10.59
C ALA A 246 14.42 1.12 9.22
N LEU A 247 14.84 1.77 8.13
CA LEU A 247 14.66 1.29 6.76
C LEU A 247 15.92 1.58 5.95
N ILE A 248 16.54 0.55 5.39
CA ILE A 248 17.76 0.64 4.60
C ILE A 248 17.48 0.11 3.20
N LEU A 249 17.89 0.90 2.20
CA LEU A 249 17.92 0.56 0.80
C LEU A 249 19.36 0.26 0.38
N GLY A 250 19.54 -0.79 -0.40
CA GLY A 250 20.86 -1.29 -0.75
C GLY A 250 20.94 -1.98 -2.08
N ASN A 251 22.16 -2.35 -2.45
CA ASN A 251 22.46 -3.17 -3.62
C ASN A 251 21.86 -2.57 -4.91
N ASP A 252 22.09 -1.27 -5.11
CA ASP A 252 21.58 -0.48 -6.25
C ASP A 252 20.03 -0.52 -6.35
N GLY A 253 19.35 -0.44 -5.21
CA GLY A 253 17.90 -0.47 -5.12
C GLY A 253 17.28 -1.87 -5.11
N ARG A 254 18.08 -2.94 -5.18
CA ARG A 254 17.58 -4.33 -5.22
C ARG A 254 17.33 -4.95 -3.86
N SER A 255 17.75 -4.32 -2.76
CA SER A 255 17.48 -4.84 -1.42
C SER A 255 16.90 -3.81 -0.48
N ILE A 256 15.86 -4.21 0.26
CA ILE A 256 15.27 -3.41 1.33
C ILE A 256 15.33 -4.20 2.63
N LEU A 257 15.99 -3.63 3.63
CA LEU A 257 16.03 -4.16 4.99
C LEU A 257 15.20 -3.25 5.89
N ARG A 258 14.15 -3.80 6.49
CA ARG A 258 13.27 -3.09 7.42
C ARG A 258 13.50 -3.58 8.85
N GLY A 259 13.72 -2.63 9.75
CA GLY A 259 14.00 -2.83 11.16
C GLY A 259 12.77 -2.85 12.06
N PHE A 260 11.55 -2.89 11.53
CA PHE A 260 10.30 -2.89 12.32
C PHE A 260 9.28 -3.88 11.77
N MET A 261 8.32 -4.28 12.60
CA MET A 261 7.32 -5.33 12.32
C MET A 261 6.05 -4.77 11.65
N ASP A 262 5.23 -5.62 11.04
CA ASP A 262 4.01 -5.23 10.31
C ASP A 262 2.88 -4.83 11.26
N ALA A 263 2.57 -5.67 12.25
CA ALA A 263 1.37 -5.48 13.05
C ALA A 263 1.26 -4.13 13.80
N PRO A 264 2.35 -3.48 14.29
CA PRO A 264 2.25 -2.15 14.87
C PRO A 264 1.77 -1.08 13.87
N LEU A 265 1.95 -1.29 12.57
CA LEU A 265 1.54 -0.38 11.49
C LEU A 265 0.10 -0.62 11.01
N ALA A 266 -0.64 -1.53 11.65
CA ALA A 266 -2.04 -1.80 11.33
C ALA A 266 -2.98 -0.74 11.94
N ILE A 267 -2.70 0.52 11.64
CA ILE A 267 -3.50 1.70 11.97
C ILE A 267 -3.64 2.57 10.72
N ASP A 268 -4.58 3.50 10.77
CA ASP A 268 -4.84 4.52 9.75
C ASP A 268 -4.62 5.87 10.44
N GLN A 269 -3.41 6.42 10.37
CA GLN A 269 -3.01 7.60 11.14
C GLN A 269 -3.45 8.89 10.46
N ASP A 270 -3.50 8.92 9.14
CA ASP A 270 -3.84 10.10 8.34
C ASP A 270 -5.33 10.17 7.93
N GLY A 271 -6.09 9.09 8.15
CA GLY A 271 -7.54 9.04 8.01
C GLY A 271 -8.00 8.83 6.57
N ASP A 272 -7.17 8.22 5.72
CA ASP A 272 -7.46 7.98 4.30
C ASP A 272 -8.22 6.66 4.04
N PHE A 273 -8.52 5.90 5.11
CA PHE A 273 -9.18 4.59 5.12
C PHE A 273 -8.33 3.42 4.61
N MET A 274 -7.04 3.63 4.38
CA MET A 274 -6.02 2.59 4.22
C MET A 274 -5.23 2.45 5.53
N LEU A 275 -4.67 1.27 5.78
CA LEU A 275 -3.75 1.12 6.90
C LEU A 275 -2.37 1.59 6.44
N ASP A 276 -1.67 2.40 7.24
CA ASP A 276 -0.36 2.95 6.91
C ASP A 276 0.65 1.83 6.56
N GLY A 277 0.55 0.67 7.21
CA GLY A 277 1.36 -0.50 6.88
C GLY A 277 1.05 -1.10 5.50
N VAL A 278 -0.19 -1.04 5.03
CA VAL A 278 -0.58 -1.46 3.68
C VAL A 278 -0.05 -0.47 2.64
N GLU A 279 -0.11 0.84 2.93
CA GLU A 279 0.45 1.88 2.06
C GLU A 279 1.95 1.73 1.88
N LEU A 280 2.69 1.55 2.98
CA LEU A 280 4.12 1.28 2.92
C LEU A 280 4.45 0.06 2.06
N TRP A 281 3.65 -1.02 2.19
CA TRP A 281 3.81 -2.20 1.34
C TRP A 281 3.46 -1.93 -0.12
N ILE A 282 2.40 -1.17 -0.40
CA ILE A 282 2.02 -0.78 -1.76
C ILE A 282 3.17 -0.02 -2.43
N ASN A 283 3.75 0.97 -1.77
CA ASN A 283 4.88 1.74 -2.30
C ASN A 283 6.15 0.91 -2.42
N THR A 284 6.43 0.06 -1.42
CA THR A 284 7.57 -0.86 -1.47
C THR A 284 7.47 -1.78 -2.68
N LEU A 285 6.30 -2.36 -2.93
CA LEU A 285 6.06 -3.21 -4.10
C LEU A 285 6.19 -2.41 -5.39
N ALA A 286 5.61 -1.20 -5.46
CA ALA A 286 5.73 -0.31 -6.60
C ALA A 286 7.20 -0.06 -6.94
N TYR A 287 8.00 0.31 -5.95
CA TYR A 287 9.43 0.54 -6.09
C TYR A 287 10.16 -0.71 -6.61
N LEU A 288 9.94 -1.88 -5.98
CA LEU A 288 10.64 -3.12 -6.34
C LEU A 288 10.23 -3.66 -7.72
N THR A 289 9.03 -3.36 -8.20
CA THR A 289 8.57 -3.77 -9.53
C THR A 289 8.83 -2.72 -10.62
N GLY A 290 9.40 -1.56 -10.25
CA GLY A 290 9.51 -0.40 -11.16
C GLY A 290 8.15 0.22 -11.54
N GLY A 291 7.13 -0.03 -10.72
CA GLY A 291 5.71 0.27 -10.93
C GLY A 291 5.24 1.64 -10.42
N GLY A 292 6.10 2.66 -10.45
CA GLY A 292 5.68 4.04 -10.11
C GLY A 292 4.91 4.72 -11.25
N TYR A 293 4.10 5.72 -10.96
CA TYR A 293 3.35 6.42 -12.01
C TYR A 293 4.17 7.55 -12.65
N ASP A 294 4.44 7.47 -13.95
CA ASP A 294 5.21 8.46 -14.70
C ASP A 294 4.32 9.52 -15.37
N LEU A 295 3.01 9.29 -15.43
CA LEU A 295 2.04 10.20 -16.03
C LEU A 295 0.93 10.50 -15.04
N ILE A 296 0.93 11.72 -14.50
CA ILE A 296 -0.05 12.19 -13.54
C ILE A 296 -0.86 13.33 -14.16
N PHE A 297 -2.18 13.25 -14.01
CA PHE A 297 -3.14 14.24 -14.49
C PHE A 297 -4.06 14.67 -13.37
N VAL A 298 -4.11 15.97 -13.10
CA VAL A 298 -5.00 16.55 -12.08
C VAL A 298 -6.07 17.37 -12.77
N ASP A 299 -7.34 17.09 -12.46
CA ASP A 299 -8.42 17.94 -12.93
C ASP A 299 -8.33 19.32 -12.25
N ASP A 300 -8.19 20.40 -13.03
CA ASP A 300 -8.04 21.78 -12.50
C ASP A 300 -9.23 22.24 -11.64
N TYR A 301 -10.35 21.55 -11.74
CA TYR A 301 -11.55 21.79 -10.95
C TYR A 301 -11.58 20.99 -9.64
N GLY A 302 -10.53 20.24 -9.33
CA GLY A 302 -10.37 19.45 -8.10
C GLY A 302 -11.30 18.25 -7.99
N ARG A 303 -11.83 17.71 -9.10
CA ARG A 303 -12.82 16.63 -9.06
C ARG A 303 -12.24 15.24 -9.22
N SER A 304 -11.08 15.12 -9.88
CA SER A 304 -10.45 13.82 -10.14
C SER A 304 -8.95 13.93 -10.36
N LYS A 305 -8.25 12.82 -10.16
CA LYS A 305 -6.84 12.62 -10.48
C LYS A 305 -6.69 11.29 -11.22
N LEU A 306 -5.77 11.21 -12.18
CA LEU A 306 -5.43 9.97 -12.88
C LEU A 306 -3.92 9.84 -12.94
N CYS A 307 -3.41 8.71 -12.45
CA CYS A 307 -2.01 8.34 -12.54
C CYS A 307 -1.89 7.11 -13.43
N ILE A 308 -0.91 7.10 -14.31
CA ILE A 308 -0.64 6.01 -15.25
C ILE A 308 0.87 5.73 -15.21
N ASN A 309 1.21 4.45 -15.24
CA ASN A 309 2.56 3.98 -15.54
C ASN A 309 2.56 3.59 -17.02
N SER A 310 3.24 4.36 -17.86
CA SER A 310 3.17 4.24 -19.31
C SER A 310 3.89 3.00 -19.85
N ASP A 311 4.83 2.44 -19.09
CA ASP A 311 5.56 1.22 -19.42
C ASP A 311 4.72 -0.05 -19.16
N THR A 312 3.97 -0.08 -18.05
CA THR A 312 3.18 -1.25 -17.61
C THR A 312 1.70 -1.15 -18.00
N GLY A 313 1.20 0.06 -18.21
CA GLY A 313 -0.21 0.36 -18.40
C GLY A 313 -1.03 0.38 -17.09
N ASP A 314 -0.38 0.29 -15.93
CA ASP A 314 -1.06 0.41 -14.64
C ASP A 314 -1.65 1.81 -14.48
N TYR A 315 -2.83 1.90 -13.87
CA TYR A 315 -3.44 3.18 -13.56
C TYR A 315 -4.18 3.16 -12.23
N VAL A 316 -4.28 4.33 -11.62
CA VAL A 316 -5.26 4.65 -10.58
C VAL A 316 -5.99 5.92 -10.97
N TYR A 317 -7.32 5.86 -10.96
CA TYR A 317 -8.20 6.99 -11.13
C TYR A 317 -8.87 7.32 -9.79
N HIS A 318 -8.64 8.51 -9.26
CA HIS A 318 -9.29 9.03 -8.08
C HIS A 318 -10.49 9.89 -8.49
N VAL A 319 -11.67 9.54 -7.99
CA VAL A 319 -12.83 10.44 -7.97
C VAL A 319 -12.79 11.17 -6.63
N LEU A 320 -12.39 12.45 -6.64
CA LEU A 320 -12.16 13.22 -5.41
C LEU A 320 -13.47 13.79 -4.83
N THR A 321 -14.46 14.06 -5.69
CA THR A 321 -15.74 14.63 -5.24
C THR A 321 -16.93 14.02 -5.97
N GLY A 322 -18.09 14.04 -5.31
CA GLY A 322 -19.37 13.64 -5.89
C GLY A 322 -19.69 12.14 -5.84
N THR A 323 -20.68 11.73 -6.63
CA THR A 323 -21.16 10.35 -6.64
C THR A 323 -20.09 9.39 -7.18
N GLY A 324 -19.72 8.41 -6.37
CA GLY A 324 -18.64 7.48 -6.72
C GLY A 324 -17.25 7.99 -6.34
N ALA A 325 -17.16 8.97 -5.43
CA ALA A 325 -15.91 9.31 -4.78
C ALA A 325 -15.21 8.05 -4.24
N GLY A 326 -13.90 7.97 -4.49
CA GLY A 326 -13.11 6.78 -4.22
C GLY A 326 -12.10 6.50 -5.33
N GLU A 327 -11.40 5.39 -5.16
CA GLU A 327 -10.27 4.98 -5.99
C GLU A 327 -10.64 3.83 -6.92
N TYR A 328 -10.16 3.91 -8.17
CA TYR A 328 -10.40 2.92 -9.21
C TYR A 328 -9.09 2.58 -9.89
N ALA A 329 -8.53 1.42 -9.54
CA ALA A 329 -7.27 0.94 -10.08
C ALA A 329 -7.49 -0.12 -11.17
N GLY A 330 -6.48 -0.30 -12.02
CA GLY A 330 -6.47 -1.38 -12.99
C GLY A 330 -5.33 -1.27 -14.00
N THR A 331 -5.54 -1.86 -15.17
CA THR A 331 -4.59 -1.78 -16.29
C THR A 331 -5.27 -1.33 -17.57
N GLY A 332 -4.48 -0.68 -18.42
CA GLY A 332 -4.93 -0.22 -19.71
C GLY A 332 -3.85 -0.24 -20.77
N VAL A 333 -4.19 0.38 -21.89
CA VAL A 333 -3.34 0.44 -23.07
C VAL A 333 -2.96 1.88 -23.31
N PHE A 334 -1.65 2.12 -23.27
CA PHE A 334 -1.03 3.37 -23.66
C PHE A 334 -0.74 3.38 -25.17
N LYS A 335 -1.15 4.44 -25.87
CA LYS A 335 -0.88 4.61 -27.30
C LYS A 335 -0.46 6.03 -27.63
N ALA A 336 0.79 6.17 -28.06
CA ALA A 336 1.33 7.41 -28.57
C ALA A 336 0.89 7.70 -30.02
N TYR A 337 0.81 8.98 -30.36
CA TYR A 337 0.63 9.51 -31.70
C TYR A 337 1.45 10.82 -31.85
N ASN A 338 1.49 11.42 -33.05
CA ASN A 338 2.42 12.51 -33.38
C ASN A 338 2.41 13.73 -32.43
N TYR A 339 1.36 13.97 -31.65
CA TYR A 339 1.22 15.15 -30.78
C TYR A 339 0.57 14.82 -29.44
N GLY A 340 0.76 13.61 -28.95
CA GLY A 340 0.16 13.20 -27.71
C GLY A 340 0.02 11.70 -27.58
N TYR A 341 -0.82 11.30 -26.65
CA TYR A 341 -1.15 9.92 -26.42
C TYR A 341 -2.56 9.80 -25.85
N TYR A 342 -3.11 8.61 -25.97
CA TYR A 342 -4.32 8.26 -25.24
C TYR A 342 -4.08 6.97 -24.46
N PHE A 343 -4.80 6.90 -23.35
CA PHE A 343 -4.85 5.74 -22.48
C PHE A 343 -6.30 5.34 -22.28
N TYR A 344 -6.54 4.04 -22.18
CA TYR A 344 -7.83 3.49 -21.81
C TYR A 344 -7.69 2.12 -21.17
N ASN A 345 -8.53 1.81 -20.20
CA ASN A 345 -8.48 0.52 -19.52
C ASN A 345 -8.95 -0.63 -20.44
N GLN A 346 -8.30 -1.79 -20.33
CA GLN A 346 -8.65 -3.04 -21.03
C GLN A 346 -8.75 -4.25 -20.09
N ASP A 347 -8.73 -3.99 -18.80
CA ASP A 347 -8.73 -4.95 -17.69
C ASP A 347 -10.06 -5.71 -17.48
N GLY A 348 -11.09 -5.43 -18.27
CA GLY A 348 -12.42 -6.01 -18.10
C GLY A 348 -13.15 -5.50 -16.86
N ASN A 349 -12.68 -4.40 -16.27
CA ASN A 349 -13.36 -3.75 -15.15
C ASN A 349 -14.76 -3.25 -15.57
N PRO A 350 -15.71 -3.18 -14.62
CA PRO A 350 -17.07 -2.74 -14.91
C PRO A 350 -17.17 -1.22 -15.14
N TRP A 351 -16.07 -0.49 -14.93
CA TRP A 351 -15.89 0.92 -15.24
C TRP A 351 -14.94 1.11 -16.42
N LEU A 352 -15.11 2.23 -17.13
CA LEU A 352 -14.28 2.65 -18.25
C LEU A 352 -13.46 3.87 -17.83
N VAL A 353 -12.15 3.82 -18.05
CA VAL A 353 -11.23 4.94 -17.91
C VAL A 353 -10.68 5.27 -19.28
N TYR A 354 -10.64 6.56 -19.60
CA TYR A 354 -10.04 7.09 -20.82
C TYR A 354 -9.37 8.42 -20.51
N VAL A 355 -8.20 8.66 -21.08
CA VAL A 355 -7.60 10.00 -21.15
C VAL A 355 -6.94 10.19 -22.50
N ASN A 356 -7.03 11.42 -23.01
CA ASN A 356 -6.28 11.89 -24.16
C ASN A 356 -5.43 13.08 -23.71
N HIS A 357 -4.12 12.97 -23.87
CA HIS A 357 -3.16 14.04 -23.59
C HIS A 357 -2.62 14.58 -24.90
N ALA A 358 -2.87 15.86 -25.16
CA ALA A 358 -2.29 16.60 -26.27
C ALA A 358 -1.03 17.33 -25.78
N THR A 359 0.14 16.74 -26.01
CA THR A 359 1.45 17.25 -25.53
C THR A 359 1.84 18.58 -26.18
N ASN A 360 1.34 18.86 -27.39
CA ASN A 360 1.61 20.11 -28.09
C ASN A 360 0.92 21.33 -27.47
N ILE A 361 -0.10 21.12 -26.64
CA ILE A 361 -0.86 22.18 -25.95
C ILE A 361 -0.94 21.95 -24.44
N ASN A 362 -0.17 20.99 -23.91
CA ASN A 362 -0.12 20.60 -22.49
C ASN A 362 -1.49 20.44 -21.85
N ARG A 363 -2.38 19.68 -22.52
CA ARG A 363 -3.78 19.54 -22.08
C ARG A 363 -4.22 18.09 -22.10
N ALA A 364 -4.83 17.65 -21.01
CA ALA A 364 -5.44 16.32 -20.94
C ALA A 364 -6.94 16.40 -20.69
N THR A 365 -7.67 15.51 -21.36
CA THR A 365 -9.11 15.33 -21.15
C THR A 365 -9.42 13.86 -21.04
N GLY A 366 -10.13 13.49 -19.98
CA GLY A 366 -10.46 12.11 -19.70
C GLY A 366 -11.74 11.96 -18.90
N TYR A 367 -12.05 10.72 -18.55
CA TYR A 367 -13.19 10.39 -17.72
C TYR A 367 -13.05 9.01 -17.09
N LEU A 368 -13.78 8.82 -16.01
CA LEU A 368 -14.18 7.51 -15.51
C LEU A 368 -15.70 7.36 -15.62
N LYS A 369 -16.18 6.25 -16.16
CA LYS A 369 -17.62 5.95 -16.26
C LYS A 369 -17.95 4.55 -15.79
N TRP A 370 -18.90 4.44 -14.88
CA TRP A 370 -19.50 3.16 -14.48
C TRP A 370 -21.01 3.24 -14.58
N GLY A 371 -21.54 2.80 -15.74
CA GLY A 371 -22.96 2.93 -16.07
C GLY A 371 -23.90 2.29 -15.05
N ALA A 372 -23.60 1.07 -14.61
CA ALA A 372 -24.43 0.32 -13.64
C ALA A 372 -24.54 1.03 -12.27
N LYS A 373 -23.52 1.79 -11.88
CA LYS A 373 -23.50 2.57 -10.63
C LYS A 373 -23.82 4.05 -10.83
N ARG A 374 -24.09 4.48 -12.07
CA ARG A 374 -24.31 5.89 -12.44
C ARG A 374 -23.17 6.81 -12.02
N ILE A 375 -21.95 6.30 -12.02
CA ILE A 375 -20.74 7.08 -11.71
C ILE A 375 -20.22 7.65 -13.02
N ASN A 376 -20.04 8.97 -13.07
CA ASN A 376 -19.46 9.68 -14.19
C ASN A 376 -18.53 10.76 -13.62
N SER A 377 -17.23 10.52 -13.70
CA SER A 377 -16.20 11.49 -13.35
C SER A 377 -15.54 12.01 -14.63
N VAL A 378 -15.16 13.28 -14.62
CA VAL A 378 -14.51 13.95 -15.75
C VAL A 378 -13.16 14.46 -15.28
N LEU A 379 -12.13 14.20 -16.09
CA LEU A 379 -10.82 14.77 -15.93
C LEU A 379 -10.62 15.85 -16.98
N TYR A 380 -10.32 17.07 -16.54
CA TYR A 380 -10.03 18.19 -17.41
C TYR A 380 -8.85 18.98 -16.86
N ASP A 381 -7.68 18.69 -17.40
CA ASP A 381 -6.39 19.26 -17.01
C ASP A 381 -5.94 20.20 -18.13
N ARG A 382 -5.93 21.51 -17.87
CA ARG A 382 -5.57 22.52 -18.88
C ARG A 382 -4.07 22.76 -18.97
N ILE A 383 -3.30 22.38 -17.95
CA ILE A 383 -1.89 22.71 -17.81
C ILE A 383 -1.16 21.50 -17.24
N THR A 384 -0.93 20.47 -18.06
CA THR A 384 -0.34 19.21 -17.57
C THR A 384 1.11 19.33 -17.06
N THR A 385 1.71 20.51 -17.13
CA THR A 385 3.06 20.81 -16.66
C THR A 385 3.11 21.31 -15.22
N ASP A 386 1.95 21.55 -14.58
CA ASP A 386 1.86 21.93 -13.17
C ASP A 386 1.41 20.78 -12.25
N ASN A 387 1.30 19.56 -12.80
CA ASN A 387 0.96 18.37 -12.07
C ASN A 387 2.06 17.97 -11.08
N PRO A 388 1.68 17.34 -9.95
CA PRO A 388 2.63 16.84 -8.98
C PRO A 388 3.46 15.69 -9.56
N ASP A 389 4.61 15.46 -8.94
CA ASP A 389 5.49 14.33 -9.28
C ASP A 389 5.03 13.02 -8.61
N SER A 390 3.98 13.05 -7.77
CA SER A 390 3.42 11.91 -7.03
C SER A 390 1.92 11.69 -7.26
N CYS A 391 1.49 10.44 -7.16
CA CYS A 391 0.09 10.06 -7.34
C CYS A 391 -0.82 10.38 -6.14
N ASP A 392 -0.27 10.73 -4.99
CA ASP A 392 -1.02 11.27 -3.84
C ASP A 392 -1.05 12.79 -3.80
#